data_AF-A0A705SPV7-F1
#
_entry.id   AF-A0A705SPV7-F1
#
_cell.length_a   1.000
_cell.length_b   1.000
_cell.length_c   1.000
_cell.angle_alpha   90.00
_cell.angle_beta   90.00
_cell.angle_gamma   90.00
#
_symmetry.space_group_name_H-M   'P 1'
#
loop_
_entity.id
_entity.type
_entity.pdbx_description
1 polymer ?
#
loop_
_entity_poly.entity_id
_entity_poly.type
_entity_poly.pdbx_seq_one_letter_code
_entity_poly.pdbx_strand_id
1 'polypeptide(L)'
;MRLVLSSLIVIAGLLSSQATAATAPEQTASADIRDSGFVYCVSGQVNTFNPQKASSGLIVDTLAAQLYDRLLDVDPYTYRLVPELAESWEVLDNGATYRFHLRRDVSF
;
A
#
# COMPACT_ATOMS: atom_id res chain seq x y z
N MET A 1 59.36 -55.15 29.81
CA MET A 1 59.78 -54.50 28.55
C MET A 1 58.52 -54.13 27.79
N ARG A 2 58.33 -52.83 27.52
CA ARG A 2 57.49 -52.12 26.53
C ARG A 2 56.73 -53.03 25.53
N LEU A 3 55.48 -52.79 25.11
CA LEU A 3 54.87 -51.54 24.65
C LEU A 3 53.34 -51.62 24.76
N VAL A 4 52.73 -50.54 25.25
CA VAL A 4 51.31 -50.17 25.09
C VAL A 4 51.26 -49.19 23.94
N LEU A 5 50.55 -49.51 22.85
CA LEU A 5 49.93 -48.59 21.87
C LEU A 5 49.50 -49.43 20.67
N SER A 6 48.19 -49.54 20.37
CA SER A 6 47.65 -49.78 19.01
C SER A 6 46.12 -49.95 18.96
N SER A 7 45.41 -50.01 20.09
CA SER A 7 43.97 -50.34 20.13
C SER A 7 43.00 -49.20 19.75
N LEU A 8 43.39 -48.24 18.90
CA LEU A 8 42.60 -47.02 18.72
C LEU A 8 42.44 -46.54 17.26
N ILE A 9 42.29 -47.44 16.30
CA ILE A 9 41.94 -47.06 14.91
C ILE A 9 41.06 -48.13 14.25
N VAL A 10 39.82 -48.38 14.71
CA VAL A 10 38.86 -49.22 13.94
C VAL A 10 37.41 -48.70 13.92
N ILE A 11 36.94 -47.78 14.77
CA ILE A 11 35.48 -47.52 14.88
C ILE A 11 35.07 -46.06 14.64
N ALA A 12 35.56 -45.41 13.59
CA ALA A 12 35.19 -44.01 13.33
C ALA A 12 34.97 -43.69 11.84
N GLY A 13 34.43 -44.64 11.07
CA GLY A 13 34.38 -44.52 9.62
C GLY A 13 33.04 -44.75 8.94
N LEU A 14 31.89 -44.72 9.64
CA LEU A 14 30.57 -44.79 8.99
C LEU A 14 29.49 -44.15 9.88
N LEU A 15 29.48 -42.82 9.95
CA LEU A 15 28.30 -42.07 10.37
C LEU A 15 28.01 -41.04 9.27
N SER A 16 27.14 -41.48 8.37
CA SER A 16 26.49 -40.74 7.31
C SER A 16 25.98 -39.37 7.76
N SER A 17 26.57 -38.31 7.22
CA SER A 17 26.04 -36.95 7.26
C SER A 17 24.84 -36.86 6.29
N GLN A 18 23.63 -37.06 6.81
CA GLN A 18 22.41 -36.61 6.13
C GLN A 18 22.40 -35.08 6.27
N ALA A 19 22.84 -34.38 5.23
CA ALA A 19 22.61 -32.95 5.12
C ALA A 19 21.11 -32.75 4.92
N THR A 20 20.39 -32.40 5.98
CA THR A 20 19.01 -31.93 5.86
C THR A 20 19.07 -30.59 5.13
N ALA A 21 18.74 -30.59 3.84
CA ALA A 21 18.53 -29.35 3.11
C ALA A 21 17.44 -28.57 3.86
N ALA A 22 17.78 -27.38 4.36
CA ALA A 22 16.79 -26.48 4.90
C ALA A 22 15.79 -26.18 3.77
N THR A 23 14.56 -26.69 3.91
CA THR A 23 13.45 -26.29 3.05
C THR A 23 13.35 -24.77 3.12
N ALA A 24 13.48 -24.12 1.96
CA ALA A 24 13.20 -22.70 1.83
C ALA A 24 11.81 -22.42 2.44
N PRO A 25 11.61 -21.27 3.11
CA PRO A 25 10.31 -20.93 3.64
C PRO A 25 9.29 -21.05 2.51
N GLU A 26 8.26 -21.85 2.74
CA GLU A 26 7.15 -22.03 1.82
C GLU A 26 6.59 -20.63 1.56
N GLN A 27 6.79 -20.13 0.34
CA GLN A 27 6.36 -18.80 -0.03
C GLN A 27 4.84 -18.82 -0.06
N THR A 28 4.21 -18.38 1.04
CA THR A 28 2.78 -18.20 1.11
C THR A 28 2.38 -17.42 -0.12
N ALA A 29 1.56 -18.03 -0.99
CA ALA A 29 1.09 -17.38 -2.20
C ALA A 29 0.43 -16.07 -1.77
N SER A 30 1.09 -14.95 -2.05
CA SER A 30 0.52 -13.63 -1.79
C SER A 30 -0.79 -13.55 -2.55
N ALA A 31 -1.86 -13.10 -1.88
CA ALA A 31 -3.13 -12.83 -2.55
C ALA A 31 -2.89 -11.98 -3.80
N ASP A 32 -3.56 -12.29 -4.91
CA ASP A 32 -3.47 -11.48 -6.12
C ASP A 32 -4.11 -10.12 -5.82
N ILE A 33 -3.44 -9.03 -6.16
CA ILE A 33 -3.96 -7.66 -5.99
C ILE A 33 -5.32 -7.47 -6.70
N ARG A 34 -5.61 -8.32 -7.70
CA ARG A 34 -6.87 -8.34 -8.46
C ARG A 34 -8.03 -8.98 -7.69
N ASP A 35 -7.76 -9.71 -6.61
CA ASP A 35 -8.81 -10.31 -5.77
C ASP A 35 -9.46 -9.28 -4.83
N SER A 36 -8.73 -8.23 -4.44
CA SER A 36 -9.18 -7.18 -3.52
C SER A 36 -9.05 -5.77 -4.08
N GLY A 37 -8.71 -5.62 -5.36
CA GLY A 37 -8.39 -4.34 -5.96
C GLY A 37 -8.23 -4.40 -7.48
N PHE A 38 -7.59 -3.38 -8.04
CA PHE A 38 -7.33 -3.28 -9.47
C PHE A 38 -5.96 -2.69 -9.74
N VAL A 39 -5.43 -2.95 -10.93
CA VAL A 39 -4.18 -2.36 -11.43
C VAL A 39 -4.54 -1.29 -12.46
N TYR A 40 -4.15 -0.05 -12.19
CA TYR A 40 -4.32 1.08 -13.10
C TYR A 40 -2.97 1.54 -13.63
N CYS A 41 -2.78 1.42 -14.94
CA CYS A 41 -1.55 1.82 -15.63
C CYS A 41 -1.73 3.17 -16.30
N VAL A 42 -0.84 4.10 -15.99
CA VAL A 42 -0.86 5.47 -16.50
C VAL A 42 0.52 5.91 -16.95
N SER A 43 0.56 6.73 -18.00
CA SER A 43 1.79 7.35 -18.45
C SER A 43 2.11 8.58 -17.61
N GLY A 44 3.29 8.59 -16.98
CA GLY A 44 3.78 9.72 -16.21
C GLY A 44 4.67 9.27 -15.05
N GLN A 45 5.35 10.23 -14.43
CA GLN A 45 6.18 9.97 -13.26
C GLN A 45 5.55 10.62 -12.03
N VAL A 46 5.48 9.87 -10.93
CA VAL A 46 5.11 10.41 -9.62
C VAL A 46 6.33 11.10 -9.02
N ASN A 47 6.25 12.40 -8.80
CA ASN A 47 7.33 13.20 -8.20
C ASN A 47 6.95 13.82 -6.84
N THR A 48 5.67 13.81 -6.49
CA THR A 48 5.14 14.25 -5.20
C THR A 48 3.77 13.62 -4.97
N PHE A 49 3.39 13.47 -3.70
CA PHE A 49 2.01 13.16 -3.31
C PHE A 49 1.25 14.40 -2.83
N ASN A 50 1.89 15.56 -2.70
CA ASN A 50 1.19 16.78 -2.29
C ASN A 50 0.57 17.46 -3.53
N PRO A 51 -0.77 17.45 -3.69
CA PRO A 51 -1.42 18.03 -4.87
C PRO A 51 -1.20 19.54 -5.00
N GLN A 52 -0.95 20.27 -3.90
CA GLN A 52 -0.70 21.71 -3.93
C GLN A 52 0.65 22.07 -4.57
N LYS A 53 1.53 21.09 -4.78
CA LYS A 53 2.84 21.25 -5.41
C LYS A 53 2.90 20.67 -6.83
N ALA A 54 1.78 20.21 -7.36
CA ALA A 54 1.72 19.54 -8.65
C ALA A 54 0.83 20.29 -9.64
N SER A 55 1.10 20.10 -10.92
CA SER A 55 0.27 20.58 -12.04
C SER A 55 -0.14 19.46 -12.99
N SER A 56 0.38 18.24 -12.82
CA SER A 56 0.04 17.09 -13.65
C SER A 56 -1.26 16.44 -13.17
N GLY A 57 -2.19 16.14 -14.10
CA GLY A 57 -3.43 15.42 -13.79
C GLY A 57 -3.22 14.04 -13.16
N LEU A 58 -2.08 13.38 -13.42
CA LEU A 58 -1.71 12.15 -12.72
C LEU A 58 -1.66 12.34 -11.19
N ILE A 59 -1.06 13.43 -10.73
CA ILE A 59 -0.98 13.72 -9.29
C ILE A 59 -2.30 14.30 -8.80
N VAL A 60 -2.83 15.33 -9.47
CA VAL A 60 -3.97 16.12 -8.98
C VAL A 60 -5.29 15.34 -9.06
N ASP A 61 -5.56 14.68 -10.18
CA ASP A 61 -6.87 14.06 -10.43
C ASP A 61 -6.87 12.58 -10.06
N THR A 62 -5.79 11.85 -10.41
CA THR A 62 -5.74 10.39 -10.20
C THR A 62 -5.30 10.02 -8.79
N LEU A 63 -4.14 10.51 -8.34
CA LEU A 63 -3.55 10.05 -7.08
C LEU A 63 -4.08 10.80 -5.86
N ALA A 64 -4.24 12.12 -5.95
CA ALA A 64 -4.68 12.90 -4.80
C ALA A 64 -6.09 12.51 -4.35
N ALA A 65 -7.00 12.19 -5.27
CA ALA A 65 -8.33 11.71 -4.94
C ALA A 65 -8.36 10.36 -4.20
N GLN A 66 -7.25 9.62 -4.17
CA GLN A 66 -7.13 8.37 -3.39
C GLN A 66 -6.52 8.59 -2.00
N LEU A 67 -5.92 9.77 -1.77
CA LEU A 67 -5.13 10.07 -0.56
C LEU A 67 -5.72 11.22 0.27
N TYR A 68 -6.52 12.08 -0.35
CA TYR A 68 -7.06 13.29 0.25
C TYR A 68 -8.53 13.46 -0.12
N ASP A 69 -9.34 13.72 0.89
CA ASP A 69 -10.71 14.17 0.70
C ASP A 69 -10.73 15.70 0.45
N ARG A 70 -11.72 16.18 -0.31
CA ARG A 70 -12.01 17.61 -0.52
C ARG A 70 -13.27 18.00 0.25
N LEU A 71 -13.65 19.28 0.16
CA LEU A 71 -14.92 19.74 0.71
C LEU A 71 -16.11 19.11 -0.04
N LEU A 72 -16.01 19.07 -1.37
CA LEU A 72 -17.02 18.55 -2.28
C LEU A 72 -16.35 17.60 -3.27
N ASP A 73 -17.11 16.60 -3.72
CA ASP A 73 -16.72 15.71 -4.80
C ASP A 73 -17.63 15.92 -6.03
N VAL A 74 -17.33 15.21 -7.12
CA VAL A 74 -18.11 15.26 -8.36
C VAL A 74 -18.71 13.89 -8.64
N ASP A 75 -20.03 13.82 -8.76
CA ASP A 75 -20.71 12.59 -9.16
C ASP A 75 -20.27 12.19 -10.59
N PRO A 76 -19.71 10.98 -10.79
CA PRO A 76 -19.08 10.61 -12.06
C PRO A 76 -20.06 10.38 -13.21
N TYR A 77 -21.37 10.30 -12.93
CA TYR A 77 -22.40 10.03 -13.93
C TYR A 77 -23.17 11.30 -14.32
N THR A 78 -23.42 12.17 -13.35
CA THR A 78 -24.22 13.39 -13.50
C THR A 78 -23.37 14.66 -13.56
N TYR A 79 -22.09 14.56 -13.19
CA TYR A 79 -21.14 15.67 -13.10
C TYR A 79 -21.59 16.81 -12.17
N ARG A 80 -22.47 16.50 -11.22
CA ARG A 80 -22.93 17.44 -10.20
C ARG A 80 -22.03 17.38 -8.98
N LEU A 81 -21.89 18.51 -8.29
CA LEU A 81 -21.22 18.56 -7.00
C LEU A 81 -22.01 17.75 -5.97
N VAL A 82 -21.30 16.95 -5.19
CA VAL A 82 -21.85 16.14 -4.10
C VAL A 82 -21.05 16.36 -2.79
N PRO A 83 -21.67 16.14 -1.62
CA PRO A 83 -20.98 16.22 -0.33
C PRO A 83 -19.77 15.27 -0.22
N GLU A 84 -18.66 15.74 0.34
CA GLU A 84 -17.50 14.93 0.75
C GLU A 84 -17.16 15.26 2.22
N LEU A 85 -16.08 15.99 2.55
CA LEU A 85 -15.83 16.44 3.93
C LEU A 85 -16.89 17.45 4.41
N ALA A 86 -17.44 18.26 3.51
CA ALA A 86 -18.61 19.07 3.81
C ALA A 86 -19.87 18.21 3.62
N GLU A 87 -20.67 18.05 4.68
CA GLU A 87 -21.95 17.34 4.60
C GLU A 87 -23.04 18.17 3.91
N SER A 88 -22.92 19.49 3.96
CA SER A 88 -23.79 20.43 3.25
C SER A 88 -23.09 21.77 3.04
N TRP A 89 -23.62 22.58 2.14
CA TRP A 89 -23.15 23.94 1.91
C TRP A 89 -24.30 24.88 1.53
N GLU A 90 -24.08 26.16 1.79
CA GLU A 90 -25.00 27.24 1.45
C GLU A 90 -24.29 28.24 0.54
N VAL A 91 -25.03 28.76 -0.43
CA VAL A 91 -24.61 29.84 -1.32
C VAL A 91 -25.34 31.11 -0.89
N LEU A 92 -24.60 32.09 -0.39
CA LEU A 92 -25.11 33.32 0.19
C LEU A 92 -24.64 34.52 -0.63
N ASP A 93 -25.19 35.70 -0.35
CA ASP A 93 -24.74 36.97 -0.93
C ASP A 93 -24.65 36.94 -2.47
N ASN A 94 -25.67 36.37 -3.13
CA ASN A 94 -25.71 36.19 -4.58
C ASN A 94 -24.51 35.41 -5.16
N GLY A 95 -23.96 34.46 -4.39
CA GLY A 95 -22.84 33.62 -4.82
C GLY A 95 -21.46 34.15 -4.46
N ALA A 96 -21.38 35.26 -3.70
CA ALA A 96 -20.11 35.77 -3.21
C ALA A 96 -19.60 35.03 -1.95
N THR A 97 -20.51 34.39 -1.20
CA THR A 97 -20.19 33.74 0.06
C THR A 97 -20.64 32.29 0.05
N TYR A 98 -19.73 31.38 0.40
CA TYR A 98 -20.02 29.95 0.56
C TYR A 98 -19.81 29.54 2.01
N ARG A 99 -20.82 28.93 2.62
CA ARG A 99 -20.73 28.38 3.98
C ARG A 99 -20.78 26.87 3.89
N PHE A 100 -19.74 26.20 4.35
CA PHE A 100 -19.67 24.74 4.41
C PHE A 100 -19.89 24.25 5.84
N HIS A 101 -20.72 23.23 6.00
CA HIS A 101 -20.89 22.52 7.25
C HIS A 101 -20.10 21.21 7.15
N LEU A 102 -19.06 21.07 7.99
CA LEU A 102 -18.14 19.94 7.91
C LEU A 102 -18.66 18.75 8.70
N ARG A 103 -18.36 17.55 8.21
CA ARG A 103 -18.53 16.31 8.97
C ARG A 103 -17.70 16.39 10.26
N ARG A 104 -18.26 15.85 11.34
CA ARG A 104 -17.58 15.74 12.64
C ARG A 104 -16.87 14.40 12.76
N ASP A 105 -15.85 14.37 13.61
CA ASP A 105 -15.12 13.16 13.98
C ASP A 105 -14.46 12.41 12.80
N VAL A 106 -14.09 13.15 11.75
CA VAL A 106 -13.29 12.62 10.63
C VAL A 106 -11.85 12.43 11.09
N SER A 107 -11.31 11.23 10.86
CA SER A 107 -9.91 10.90 11.15
C SER A 107 -9.02 11.15 9.94
N PHE A 108 -7.75 11.43 10.20
CA PHE A 108 -6.70 11.51 9.18
C PHE A 108 -5.97 10.17 9.03
#